data_AF-A0A8J2JTX6-F1
#
_entry.id   AF-A0A8J2JTX6-F1
#
_cell.length_a   1.000
_cell.length_b   1.000
_cell.length_c   1.000
_cell.angle_alpha   90.00
_cell.angle_beta   90.00
_cell.angle_gamma   90.00
#
_symmetry.space_group_name_H-M   'P 1'
#
loop_
_entity.id
_entity.type
_entity.pdbx_description
1 polymer ?
#
loop_
_entity_poly.entity_id
_entity_poly.type
_entity_poly.pdbx_seq_one_letter_code
_entity_poly.pdbx_strand_id
1 'polypeptide(L)'
;MVRVSKLITVVLILKCVYPPPAFTAAQNLGTLIQAQVVHRHGDRNPTRTYPTDPYIDEATFWPDGYGELTELGREQLYNLGAFLRQRYDKLLQKHYNKFEITVTSSDKDRTIMSAQAALAGLYQPENGSKSWNPYINWQLVPIHTIPRSNDSVS
;
A
#
# COMPACT_ATOMS: atom_id res chain seq x y z
N MET A 1 -32.16 -11.95 -0.28
CA MET A 1 -31.47 -13.18 -0.72
C MET A 1 -30.62 -12.81 -1.94
N VAL A 2 -29.32 -12.53 -1.74
CA VAL A 2 -28.41 -12.19 -2.84
C VAL A 2 -27.20 -13.11 -2.72
N ARG A 3 -27.07 -14.02 -3.68
CA ARG A 3 -25.88 -14.85 -3.87
C ARG A 3 -24.78 -13.95 -4.43
N VAL A 4 -23.67 -13.82 -3.71
CA VAL A 4 -22.42 -13.29 -4.29
C VAL A 4 -21.52 -14.48 -4.61
N SER A 5 -21.26 -14.62 -5.90
CA SER A 5 -20.45 -15.62 -6.56
C SER A 5 -18.99 -15.57 -6.11
N LYS A 6 -18.40 -16.76 -5.98
CA LYS A 6 -17.01 -17.02 -5.62
C LYS A 6 -16.03 -16.19 -6.46
N LEU A 7 -15.17 -15.42 -5.82
CA LEU A 7 -14.13 -14.64 -6.46
C LEU A 7 -12.92 -15.54 -6.76
N ILE A 8 -12.47 -15.57 -8.00
CA ILE A 8 -11.26 -16.27 -8.44
C ILE A 8 -10.08 -15.32 -8.23
N THR A 9 -9.18 -15.66 -7.31
CA THR A 9 -7.93 -14.95 -7.06
C THR A 9 -6.95 -15.26 -8.19
N VAL A 10 -6.64 -14.26 -9.03
CA VAL A 10 -5.52 -14.34 -9.98
C VAL A 10 -4.30 -13.66 -9.34
N VAL A 11 -3.35 -14.47 -8.88
CA VAL A 11 -2.05 -14.00 -8.38
C VAL A 11 -1.15 -13.77 -9.60
N LEU A 12 -0.85 -12.51 -9.91
CA LEU A 12 0.05 -12.15 -11.01
C LEU A 12 1.49 -12.09 -10.47
N ILE A 13 2.21 -13.21 -10.55
CA ILE A 13 3.66 -13.24 -10.31
C ILE A 13 4.34 -12.73 -11.58
N LEU A 14 4.74 -11.45 -11.60
CA LEU A 14 5.57 -10.90 -12.66
C LEU A 14 6.99 -11.48 -12.56
N LYS A 15 7.25 -12.53 -13.33
CA LYS A 15 8.56 -12.77 -13.93
C LYS A 15 8.39 -12.76 -15.43
N CYS A 16 9.13 -11.91 -16.14
CA CYS A 16 9.74 -12.23 -17.43
C CYS A 16 10.61 -11.07 -17.94
N VAL A 17 11.89 -11.36 -18.17
CA VAL A 17 12.77 -10.61 -19.06
C VAL A 17 12.59 -11.23 -20.45
N TYR A 18 11.70 -10.68 -21.25
CA TYR A 18 11.71 -10.75 -22.72
C TYR A 18 11.06 -9.46 -23.23
N PRO A 19 11.65 -8.77 -24.22
CA PRO A 19 11.04 -7.55 -24.75
C PRO A 19 9.69 -7.92 -25.39
N PRO A 20 8.56 -7.30 -24.97
CA PRO A 20 7.28 -7.61 -25.57
C PRO A 20 7.25 -7.13 -27.02
N PRO A 21 6.62 -7.87 -27.94
CA PRO A 21 6.29 -7.34 -29.26
C PRO A 21 5.44 -6.07 -29.08
N ALA A 22 5.70 -5.07 -29.92
CA ALA A 22 4.96 -3.82 -29.90
C ALA A 22 3.45 -4.09 -29.92
N PHE A 23 2.77 -3.83 -28.79
CA PHE A 23 1.33 -4.00 -28.67
C PHE A 23 0.65 -2.93 -29.52
N THR A 24 0.23 -3.32 -30.72
CA THR A 24 -0.64 -2.52 -31.59
C THR A 24 -2.08 -2.54 -31.08
N ALA A 25 -2.69 -1.35 -31.05
CA ALA A 25 -4.07 -1.01 -30.71
C ALA A 25 -4.50 -1.38 -29.27
N ALA A 26 -4.73 -0.36 -28.45
CA ALA A 26 -5.42 -0.51 -27.17
C ALA A 26 -6.80 -1.14 -27.43
N GLN A 27 -6.93 -2.45 -27.17
CA GLN A 27 -8.23 -3.10 -27.17
C GLN A 27 -9.14 -2.36 -26.20
N ASN A 28 -10.37 -2.08 -26.63
CA ASN A 28 -11.39 -1.52 -25.74
C ASN A 28 -11.83 -2.63 -24.77
N LEU A 29 -11.12 -2.75 -23.66
CA LEU A 29 -11.38 -3.73 -22.59
C LEU A 29 -12.55 -3.29 -21.66
N GLY A 30 -13.24 -2.19 -22.00
CA GLY A 30 -14.31 -1.62 -21.19
C GLY A 30 -13.82 -0.72 -20.05
N THR A 31 -14.73 -0.43 -19.12
CA THR A 31 -14.49 0.44 -17.96
C THR A 31 -14.08 -0.41 -16.75
N LEU A 32 -12.99 -0.02 -16.08
CA LEU A 32 -12.59 -0.62 -14.81
C LEU A 32 -13.63 -0.29 -13.73
N ILE A 33 -14.20 -1.33 -13.10
CA ILE A 33 -15.22 -1.18 -12.05
C ILE A 33 -14.69 -1.50 -10.64
N GLN A 34 -13.60 -2.25 -10.53
CA GLN A 34 -13.01 -2.67 -9.26
C GLN A 34 -11.52 -2.99 -9.43
N ALA A 35 -10.72 -2.67 -8.42
CA ALA A 35 -9.35 -3.12 -8.29
C ALA A 35 -9.11 -3.68 -6.88
N GLN A 36 -8.29 -4.72 -6.78
CA GLN A 36 -7.76 -5.23 -5.53
C GLN A 36 -6.24 -5.06 -5.57
N VAL A 37 -5.69 -4.40 -4.56
CA VAL A 37 -4.26 -4.13 -4.47
C VAL A 37 -3.75 -4.80 -3.21
N VAL A 38 -2.85 -5.76 -3.39
CA VAL A 38 -2.11 -6.39 -2.30
C VAL A 38 -0.65 -6.06 -2.51
N HIS A 39 -0.02 -5.45 -1.51
CA HIS A 39 1.38 -5.09 -1.58
C HIS A 39 2.09 -5.47 -0.27
N ARG A 40 3.41 -5.66 -0.39
CA ARG A 40 4.26 -5.85 0.78
C ARG A 40 4.46 -4.50 1.49
N HIS A 41 4.84 -4.56 2.76
CA HIS A 41 5.47 -3.43 3.44
C HIS A 41 6.72 -2.93 2.69
N GLY A 42 7.16 -1.72 2.99
CA GLY A 42 8.36 -1.13 2.40
C GLY A 42 9.65 -1.70 2.95
N ASP A 43 10.77 -1.09 2.57
CA ASP A 43 12.04 -1.35 3.20
C ASP A 43 11.96 -1.24 4.75
N ARG A 44 12.64 -2.14 5.44
CA ARG A 44 12.57 -2.28 6.90
C ARG A 44 13.89 -2.75 7.47
N ASN A 45 14.10 -2.49 8.74
CA ASN A 45 15.21 -3.06 9.50
C ASN A 45 15.08 -4.60 9.60
N PRO A 46 16.19 -5.32 9.85
CA PRO A 46 16.17 -6.76 10.12
C PRO A 46 15.21 -7.09 11.26
N THR A 47 14.50 -8.21 11.20
CA THR A 47 13.61 -8.65 12.31
C THR A 47 14.34 -9.49 13.35
N ARG A 48 15.53 -9.96 13.00
CA ARG A 48 16.46 -10.75 13.82
C ARG A 48 17.78 -10.82 13.05
N THR A 49 18.85 -11.10 13.76
CA THR A 49 20.16 -11.36 13.15
C THR A 49 20.79 -12.67 13.66
N TYR A 50 21.97 -12.99 13.16
CA TYR A 50 22.76 -14.16 13.54
C TYR A 50 23.74 -13.84 14.69
N PRO A 51 24.16 -14.83 15.51
CA PRO A 51 24.88 -14.57 16.75
C PRO A 51 26.22 -13.81 16.62
N THR A 52 26.87 -13.86 15.46
CA THR A 52 28.17 -13.22 15.18
C THR A 52 28.06 -12.02 14.25
N ASP A 53 26.88 -11.41 14.14
CA ASP A 53 26.68 -10.22 13.31
C ASP A 53 27.44 -9.02 13.89
N PRO A 54 28.36 -8.39 13.13
CA PRO A 54 29.01 -7.16 13.57
C PRO A 54 28.03 -6.00 13.82
N TYR A 55 26.80 -6.07 13.30
CA TYR A 55 25.75 -5.07 13.46
C TYR A 55 24.62 -5.50 14.42
N ILE A 56 24.93 -6.40 15.36
CA ILE A 56 23.96 -6.97 16.30
C ILE A 56 23.42 -5.97 17.34
N ASP A 57 24.16 -4.91 17.63
CA ASP A 57 23.71 -3.88 18.56
C ASP A 57 22.60 -3.02 17.94
N GLU A 58 21.36 -3.37 18.26
CA GLU A 58 20.14 -2.75 17.75
C GLU A 58 20.12 -1.24 17.98
N ALA A 59 20.42 -0.79 19.20
CA ALA A 59 20.35 0.63 19.55
C ALA A 59 21.37 1.48 18.77
N THR A 60 22.50 0.89 18.37
CA THR A 60 23.56 1.57 17.64
C THR A 60 23.33 1.58 16.13
N PHE A 61 22.93 0.44 15.56
CA PHE A 61 22.86 0.27 14.11
C PHE A 61 21.46 0.39 13.51
N TRP A 62 20.42 0.24 14.33
CA TRP A 62 19.03 0.17 13.91
C TRP A 62 18.18 1.03 14.85
N PRO A 63 18.32 2.36 14.82
CA PRO A 63 17.74 3.26 15.82
C PRO A 63 16.20 3.22 15.88
N ASP A 64 15.54 2.86 14.78
CA ASP A 64 14.09 2.63 14.74
C ASP A 64 13.69 1.27 15.34
N GLY A 65 14.65 0.38 15.59
CA GLY A 65 14.45 -0.97 16.09
C GLY A 65 14.32 -2.03 14.99
N TYR A 66 14.41 -3.29 15.40
CA TYR A 66 14.29 -4.45 14.53
C TYR A 66 12.88 -4.65 13.99
N GLY A 67 12.79 -4.88 12.69
CA GLY A 67 11.53 -5.15 12.00
C GLY A 67 10.69 -3.91 11.70
N GLU A 68 11.18 -2.72 12.07
CA GLU A 68 10.53 -1.44 11.83
C GLU A 68 10.78 -0.87 10.45
N LEU A 69 9.83 -0.08 9.97
CA LEU A 69 9.84 0.51 8.63
C LEU A 69 10.84 1.67 8.55
N THR A 70 11.75 1.61 7.59
CA THR A 70 12.75 2.67 7.38
C THR A 70 12.14 3.87 6.65
N GLU A 71 12.86 5.00 6.65
CA GLU A 71 12.48 6.17 5.83
C GLU A 71 12.41 5.83 4.33
N LEU A 72 13.34 5.00 3.83
CA LEU A 72 13.29 4.50 2.46
C LEU A 72 12.00 3.71 2.21
N GLY A 73 11.59 2.87 3.17
CA GLY A 73 10.33 2.13 3.09
C GLY A 73 9.11 3.05 3.03
N ARG A 74 9.09 4.13 3.81
CA ARG A 74 8.01 5.12 3.75
C ARG A 74 7.94 5.80 2.39
N GLU A 75 9.07 6.22 1.83
CA GLU A 75 9.15 6.84 0.50
C GLU A 75 8.67 5.88 -0.60
N GLN A 76 9.11 4.62 -0.57
CA GLN A 76 8.67 3.59 -1.51
C GLN A 76 7.14 3.46 -1.54
N LEU A 77 6.51 3.46 -0.37
CA LEU A 77 5.06 3.28 -0.29
C LEU A 77 4.30 4.55 -0.65
N TYR A 78 4.82 5.72 -0.30
CA TYR A 78 4.29 6.98 -0.80
C TYR A 78 4.28 7.01 -2.34
N ASN A 79 5.39 6.63 -2.96
CA ASN A 79 5.50 6.57 -4.42
C ASN A 79 4.58 5.50 -5.03
N LEU A 80 4.40 4.36 -4.38
CA LEU A 80 3.38 3.37 -4.77
C LEU A 80 1.97 4.02 -4.73
N GLY A 81 1.65 4.74 -3.67
CA GLY A 81 0.39 5.49 -3.54
C GLY A 81 0.16 6.47 -4.68
N ALA A 82 1.17 7.28 -5.00
CA ALA A 82 1.13 8.25 -6.09
C ALA A 82 0.94 7.55 -7.46
N PHE A 83 1.62 6.43 -7.69
CA PHE A 83 1.40 5.61 -8.87
C PHE A 83 -0.03 5.09 -8.96
N LEU A 84 -0.59 4.60 -7.84
CA LEU A 84 -1.96 4.11 -7.78
C LEU A 84 -2.98 5.23 -8.01
N ARG A 85 -2.72 6.45 -7.53
CA ARG A 85 -3.53 7.65 -7.83
C ARG A 85 -3.60 7.90 -9.32
N GLN A 86 -2.46 7.90 -10.00
CA GLN A 86 -2.40 8.09 -11.45
C GLN A 86 -3.11 6.95 -12.19
N ARG A 87 -2.89 5.70 -11.77
CA ARG A 87 -3.45 4.51 -12.42
C ARG A 87 -4.97 4.43 -12.29
N TYR A 88 -5.50 4.79 -11.13
CA TYR A 88 -6.92 4.63 -10.77
C TYR A 88 -7.66 5.96 -10.66
N ASP A 89 -7.17 7.02 -11.29
CA ASP A 89 -7.77 8.37 -11.24
C ASP A 89 -9.23 8.39 -11.67
N LYS A 90 -9.60 7.53 -12.63
CA LYS A 90 -10.98 7.38 -13.12
C LYS A 90 -11.87 6.50 -12.24
N LEU A 91 -11.28 5.68 -11.37
CA LEU A 91 -11.99 4.76 -10.47
C LEU A 91 -12.22 5.39 -9.10
N LEU A 92 -11.26 6.17 -8.60
CA LEU A 92 -11.26 6.75 -7.26
C LEU A 92 -11.43 8.26 -7.29
N GLN A 93 -12.31 8.79 -6.45
CA GLN A 93 -12.37 10.23 -6.22
C GLN A 93 -11.07 10.76 -5.61
N LYS A 94 -10.81 12.05 -5.78
CA LYS A 94 -9.61 12.71 -5.24
C LYS A 94 -9.65 12.85 -3.72
N HIS A 95 -10.85 12.89 -3.15
CA HIS A 95 -11.07 12.84 -1.71
C HIS A 95 -11.46 11.44 -1.27
N TYR A 96 -11.05 11.06 -0.06
CA TYR A 96 -11.46 9.79 0.51
C TYR A 96 -12.98 9.69 0.60
N ASN A 97 -13.52 8.56 0.12
CA ASN A 97 -14.91 8.20 0.24
C ASN A 97 -15.01 6.77 0.80
N LYS A 98 -15.69 6.62 1.94
CA LYS A 98 -15.85 5.33 2.63
C LYS A 98 -16.57 4.25 1.81
N PHE A 99 -17.27 4.65 0.74
CA PHE A 99 -17.99 3.72 -0.15
C PHE A 99 -17.15 3.26 -1.35
N GLU A 100 -15.95 3.81 -1.56
CA GLU A 100 -15.10 3.51 -2.73
C GLU A 100 -13.89 2.63 -2.39
N ILE A 101 -13.36 2.76 -1.17
CA ILE A 101 -12.17 2.05 -0.73
C ILE A 101 -12.34 1.46 0.66
N THR A 102 -11.79 0.27 0.87
CA THR A 102 -11.57 -0.32 2.18
C THR A 102 -10.11 -0.72 2.26
N VAL A 103 -9.47 -0.39 3.38
CA VAL A 103 -8.06 -0.66 3.60
C VAL A 103 -7.91 -1.57 4.80
N THR A 104 -7.21 -2.68 4.62
CA THR A 104 -6.88 -3.62 5.68
C THR A 104 -5.38 -3.88 5.66
N SER A 105 -4.80 -3.98 6.84
CA SER A 105 -3.39 -4.32 7.06
C SER A 105 -3.29 -5.43 8.09
N SER A 106 -2.23 -6.24 8.01
CA SER A 106 -1.85 -7.08 9.13
C SER A 106 -1.47 -6.23 10.35
N ASP A 107 -1.59 -6.82 11.53
CA ASP A 107 -1.29 -6.19 12.81
C ASP A 107 0.23 -6.13 13.11
N LYS A 108 0.92 -5.32 12.32
CA LYS A 108 2.35 -4.97 12.48
C LYS A 108 2.56 -3.50 12.16
N ASP A 109 3.39 -2.84 12.96
CA ASP A 109 3.70 -1.42 12.84
C ASP A 109 4.17 -1.09 11.43
N ARG A 110 5.18 -1.81 10.92
CA ARG A 110 5.66 -1.64 9.54
C ARG A 110 4.59 -1.77 8.45
N THR A 111 3.55 -2.60 8.61
CA THR A 111 2.50 -2.78 7.58
C THR A 111 1.45 -1.69 7.70
N ILE A 112 1.09 -1.29 8.92
CA ILE A 112 0.16 -0.18 9.17
C ILE A 112 0.79 1.12 8.67
N MET A 113 2.05 1.39 9.02
CA MET A 113 2.79 2.57 8.54
C MET A 113 2.99 2.54 7.02
N SER A 114 3.23 1.36 6.43
CA SER A 114 3.29 1.22 4.97
C SER A 114 1.97 1.61 4.30
N ALA A 115 0.83 1.17 4.86
CA ALA A 115 -0.49 1.54 4.37
C ALA A 115 -0.75 3.04 4.55
N GLN A 116 -0.36 3.64 5.67
CA GLN A 116 -0.45 5.09 5.88
C GLN A 116 0.35 5.88 4.83
N ALA A 117 1.59 5.48 4.56
CA ALA A 117 2.44 6.13 3.55
C ALA A 117 1.83 5.99 2.14
N ALA A 118 1.34 4.81 1.78
CA ALA A 118 0.65 4.60 0.51
C ALA A 118 -0.61 5.44 0.37
N LEU A 119 -1.39 5.58 1.45
CA LEU A 119 -2.59 6.40 1.46
C LEU A 119 -2.29 7.90 1.37
N ALA A 120 -1.18 8.34 1.97
CA ALA A 120 -0.71 9.72 1.80
C ALA A 120 -0.32 10.04 0.35
N GLY A 121 0.27 9.08 -0.37
CA GLY A 121 0.53 9.21 -1.81
C GLY A 121 -0.72 9.10 -2.67
N LEU A 122 -1.69 8.27 -2.27
CA LEU A 122 -2.94 8.02 -3.00
C LEU A 122 -3.94 9.20 -2.91
N TYR A 123 -4.08 9.79 -1.73
CA TYR A 123 -5.05 10.85 -1.43
C TYR A 123 -4.36 12.18 -1.08
N GLN A 124 -3.63 12.72 -2.04
CA GLN A 124 -3.00 14.03 -1.92
C GLN A 124 -4.08 15.13 -1.93
N PRO A 125 -4.17 16.00 -0.90
CA PRO A 125 -5.07 17.14 -0.92
C PRO A 125 -4.84 18.06 -2.12
N GLU A 126 -5.93 18.56 -2.71
CA GLU A 126 -5.83 19.58 -3.75
C GLU A 126 -5.71 20.97 -3.13
N ASN A 127 -4.94 21.84 -3.78
CA ASN A 127 -4.90 23.27 -3.45
C ASN A 127 -6.32 23.86 -3.51
N GLY A 128 -6.80 24.43 -2.40
CA GLY A 128 -8.13 25.03 -2.31
C GLY A 128 -9.27 24.04 -2.01
N SER A 129 -8.99 22.77 -1.80
CA SER A 129 -9.99 21.82 -1.30
C SER A 129 -10.32 22.06 0.18
N LYS A 130 -11.48 21.57 0.63
CA LYS A 130 -11.85 21.54 2.06
C LYS A 130 -10.95 20.55 2.81
N SER A 131 -9.67 20.88 2.94
CA SER A 131 -8.79 20.19 3.87
C SER A 131 -9.29 20.43 5.29
N TRP A 132 -9.20 19.40 6.14
CA TRP A 132 -9.46 19.55 7.57
C TRP A 132 -8.43 20.48 8.23
N ASN A 133 -7.24 20.62 7.63
CA ASN A 133 -6.21 21.55 8.06
C ASN A 133 -5.45 22.12 6.84
N PRO A 134 -5.41 23.45 6.66
CA PRO A 134 -4.76 24.09 5.51
C PRO A 134 -3.22 23.97 5.52
N TYR A 135 -2.61 23.62 6.66
CA TYR A 135 -1.15 23.47 6.80
C TYR A 135 -0.68 22.02 6.67
N ILE A 136 -1.61 21.06 6.56
CA ILE A 136 -1.27 19.63 6.51
C ILE A 136 -1.77 19.06 5.19
N ASN A 137 -0.81 18.64 4.36
CA ASN A 137 -1.09 18.03 3.06
C ASN A 137 -1.35 16.51 3.18
N TRP A 138 -2.28 16.13 4.08
CA TRP A 138 -2.63 14.74 4.37
C TRP A 138 -4.11 14.59 4.69
N GLN A 139 -4.74 13.50 4.25
CA GLN A 139 -6.13 13.17 4.54
C GLN A 139 -6.21 11.94 5.45
N LEU A 140 -7.16 11.95 6.38
CA LEU A 140 -7.41 10.81 7.26
C LEU A 140 -8.15 9.71 6.49
N VAL A 141 -7.52 8.55 6.38
CA VAL A 141 -8.12 7.35 5.79
C VAL A 141 -8.02 6.20 6.79
N PRO A 142 -9.15 5.58 7.18
CA PRO A 142 -9.15 4.46 8.11
C PRO A 142 -8.37 3.25 7.56
N ILE A 143 -7.57 2.63 8.44
CA ILE A 143 -6.89 1.36 8.18
C ILE A 143 -7.42 0.37 9.20
N HIS A 144 -8.01 -0.72 8.73
CA HIS A 144 -8.51 -1.79 9.58
C HIS A 144 -7.41 -2.83 9.82
N THR A 145 -7.35 -3.36 11.03
CA THR A 145 -6.43 -4.45 11.41
C THR A 145 -7.19 -5.49 12.21
N ILE A 146 -6.70 -6.73 12.18
CA ILE A 146 -7.18 -7.83 13.00
C ILE A 146 -5.98 -8.37 13.76
N PRO A 147 -6.07 -8.59 15.09
CA PRO A 147 -4.97 -9.15 15.86
C PRO A 147 -4.41 -10.41 15.21
N ARG A 148 -3.08 -10.54 15.15
CA ARG A 148 -2.40 -11.61 14.42
C ARG A 148 -2.89 -13.03 14.77
N SER A 149 -3.27 -13.27 16.02
CA SER A 149 -3.79 -14.59 16.46
C SER A 149 -5.13 -14.96 15.82
N ASN A 150 -5.87 -13.96 15.35
CA ASN A 150 -7.23 -14.08 14.83
C ASN A 150 -7.28 -13.77 13.32
N ASP A 151 -6.12 -13.49 12.70
CA ASP A 151 -6.04 -13.14 11.30
C ASP A 151 -5.95 -14.41 10.44
N SER A 152 -6.93 -14.58 9.56
CA SER A 152 -7.04 -15.72 8.62
C SER A 152 -6.87 -15.29 7.16
N VAL A 153 -6.56 -14.01 6.94
CA VAL A 153 -6.55 -13.38 5.63
C VAL A 153 -5.16 -12.83 5.28
N SER A 154 -4.48 -12.18 6.23
CA SER A 154 -3.19 -11.50 6.01
C SER A 154 -1.94 -12.35 6.22
#